data_AF-A0A1L3JJ22-F1
#
_entry.id   AF-A0A1L3JJ22-F1
#
_cell.length_a   1.000
_cell.length_b   1.000
_cell.length_c   1.000
_cell.angle_alpha   90.00
_cell.angle_beta   90.00
_cell.angle_gamma   90.00
#
_symmetry.space_group_name_H-M   'P 1'
#
loop_
_entity.id
_entity.type
_entity.pdbx_description
1 polymer ?
#
loop_
_entity_poly.entity_id
_entity_poly.type
_entity_poly.pdbx_seq_one_letter_code
_entity_poly.pdbx_strand_id
1 'polypeptide(L)'
;MTFKNISLILLFFSFLFFGCNFKKEEEKKHKSILIEKVLDTIKTKQNIIIEDCIFDQETQNDDFLKGIVELKNYSWDKKTKTATINISKNEVLEIYRGGCDHFALNAKFIVPKSITFKQNKDYILSRILWASKLIFNESDFKIIEESILQNKFSIDNSIPEDIHLNFLNNDVYNNYTFFYNSSNKKYNTFSIQYYLD
;
A
#
# COMPACT_ATOMS: atom_id res chain seq x y z
N MET A 1 4.69 -93.06 24.89
CA MET A 1 4.48 -92.72 26.31
C MET A 1 5.28 -91.44 26.58
N THR A 2 4.60 -90.29 26.46
CA THR A 2 4.29 -89.31 27.53
C THR A 2 5.46 -88.35 27.82
N PHE A 3 5.53 -87.16 27.21
CA PHE A 3 4.87 -85.87 27.54
C PHE A 3 5.30 -85.19 28.85
N LYS A 4 5.63 -83.89 28.70
CA LYS A 4 5.51 -82.73 29.63
C LYS A 4 6.78 -82.21 30.34
N ASN A 5 7.00 -80.90 30.08
CA ASN A 5 7.64 -79.83 30.87
C ASN A 5 8.71 -79.12 30.01
N ILE A 6 8.38 -78.28 29.02
CA ILE A 6 7.54 -77.06 29.00
C ILE A 6 7.97 -76.02 30.05
N SER A 7 8.71 -75.03 29.56
CA SER A 7 8.47 -73.60 29.75
C SER A 7 8.46 -73.06 31.19
N LEU A 8 9.64 -72.74 31.74
CA LEU A 8 9.69 -71.89 32.94
C LEU A 8 10.97 -71.03 33.09
N ILE A 9 11.65 -70.66 31.98
CA ILE A 9 12.88 -69.83 32.04
C ILE A 9 12.84 -68.60 31.10
N LEU A 10 11.74 -68.32 30.42
CA LEU A 10 11.67 -67.26 29.39
C LEU A 10 10.58 -66.18 29.63
N LEU A 11 10.16 -65.94 30.87
CA LEU A 11 9.06 -65.00 31.16
C LEU A 11 9.30 -64.08 32.37
N PHE A 12 10.55 -63.66 32.63
CA PHE A 12 10.84 -62.67 33.67
C PHE A 12 11.85 -61.57 33.28
N PHE A 13 12.14 -61.41 31.98
CA PHE A 13 13.10 -60.40 31.50
C PHE A 13 12.55 -59.49 30.39
N SER A 14 11.25 -59.17 30.41
CA SER A 14 10.62 -58.23 29.45
C SER A 14 9.92 -57.02 30.07
N PHE A 15 10.03 -56.80 31.39
CA PHE A 15 9.32 -55.71 32.09
C PHE A 15 10.21 -54.57 32.61
N LEU A 16 11.41 -54.36 32.05
CA LEU A 16 12.29 -53.24 32.46
C LEU A 16 12.64 -52.24 31.34
N PHE A 17 11.94 -52.24 30.20
CA PHE A 17 12.23 -51.29 29.10
C PHE A 17 11.08 -50.36 28.69
N PHE A 18 9.99 -50.26 29.47
CA PHE A 18 8.91 -49.29 29.21
C PHE A 18 8.90 -48.08 30.17
N GLY A 19 10.05 -47.72 30.74
CA GLY A 19 10.15 -46.70 31.81
C GLY A 19 10.68 -45.31 31.43
N CYS A 20 10.98 -44.99 30.16
CA CYS A 20 11.69 -43.72 29.87
C CYS A 20 11.21 -42.87 28.68
N ASN A 21 10.16 -43.23 27.93
CA ASN A 21 9.71 -42.39 26.81
C ASN A 21 8.55 -41.43 27.14
N PHE A 22 7.81 -41.61 28.24
CA PHE A 22 6.69 -40.73 28.59
C PHE A 22 7.13 -39.33 29.06
N LYS A 23 8.26 -39.21 29.77
CA LYS A 23 8.72 -37.91 30.30
C LYS A 23 9.12 -36.91 29.21
N LYS A 24 9.69 -37.37 28.10
CA LYS A 24 10.12 -36.48 26.99
C LYS A 24 8.96 -35.90 26.20
N GLU A 25 7.82 -36.60 26.15
CA GLU A 25 6.66 -36.19 25.36
C GLU A 25 5.79 -35.18 26.14
N GLU A 26 5.63 -35.39 27.45
CA GLU A 26 5.00 -34.40 28.34
C GLU A 26 5.82 -33.11 28.43
N GLU A 27 7.15 -33.20 28.50
CA GLU A 27 8.03 -32.01 28.57
C GLU A 27 8.00 -31.20 27.27
N LYS A 28 7.92 -31.86 26.10
CA LYS A 28 7.72 -31.18 24.80
C LYS A 28 6.34 -30.53 24.70
N LYS A 29 5.29 -31.22 25.12
CA LYS A 29 3.91 -30.68 25.11
C LYS A 29 3.75 -29.51 26.08
N HIS A 30 4.35 -29.61 27.27
CA HIS A 30 4.33 -28.53 28.25
C HIS A 30 5.15 -27.32 27.80
N LYS A 31 6.26 -27.53 27.07
CA LYS A 31 7.05 -26.46 26.47
C LYS A 31 6.31 -25.76 25.32
N SER A 32 5.57 -26.48 24.47
CA SER A 32 4.77 -25.84 23.42
C SER A 32 3.62 -25.02 23.99
N ILE A 33 2.91 -25.55 25.01
CA ILE A 33 1.83 -24.83 25.72
C ILE A 33 2.37 -23.58 26.43
N LEU A 34 3.58 -23.64 26.99
CA LEU A 34 4.22 -22.49 27.63
C LEU A 34 4.59 -21.40 26.60
N ILE A 35 5.08 -21.78 25.43
CA ILE A 35 5.42 -20.85 24.33
C ILE A 35 4.15 -20.16 23.81
N GLU A 36 3.06 -20.91 23.62
CA GLU A 36 1.77 -20.38 23.16
C GLU A 36 1.18 -19.39 24.17
N LYS A 37 1.21 -19.72 25.47
CA LYS A 37 0.78 -18.80 26.54
C LYS A 37 1.65 -17.56 26.65
N VAL A 38 2.97 -17.69 26.44
CA VAL A 38 3.89 -16.54 26.44
C VAL A 38 3.63 -15.64 25.24
N LEU A 39 3.36 -16.21 24.05
CA LEU A 39 2.96 -15.46 22.85
C LEU A 39 1.64 -14.71 23.05
N ASP A 40 0.63 -15.35 23.63
CA ASP A 40 -0.65 -14.70 23.93
C ASP A 40 -0.51 -13.61 24.98
N THR A 41 0.35 -13.82 25.98
CA THR A 41 0.65 -12.81 27.02
C THR A 41 1.43 -11.62 26.44
N ILE A 42 2.33 -11.85 25.48
CA ILE A 42 3.03 -10.77 24.76
C ILE A 42 2.04 -9.98 23.89
N LYS A 43 1.14 -10.66 23.18
CA LYS A 43 0.04 -10.03 22.41
C LYS A 43 -0.94 -9.23 23.26
N THR A 44 -1.15 -9.58 24.53
CA THR A 44 -2.04 -8.82 25.43
C THR A 44 -1.32 -7.68 26.16
N LYS A 45 0.00 -7.76 26.33
CA LYS A 45 0.77 -6.76 27.10
C LYS A 45 1.38 -5.65 26.24
N GLN A 46 1.53 -5.91 24.94
CA GLN A 46 1.70 -4.90 23.92
C GLN A 46 0.39 -4.91 23.12
N ASN A 47 -0.37 -3.82 23.13
CA ASN A 47 -1.39 -3.56 22.11
C ASN A 47 -0.69 -3.44 20.74
N ILE A 48 -0.10 -4.52 20.23
CA ILE A 48 0.21 -4.67 18.82
C ILE A 48 -1.15 -4.94 18.21
N ILE A 49 -1.86 -3.86 17.92
CA ILE A 49 -2.89 -3.89 16.89
C ILE A 49 -2.10 -4.26 15.64
N ILE A 50 -2.09 -5.55 15.30
CA ILE A 50 -1.80 -5.96 13.93
C ILE A 50 -3.01 -5.41 13.19
N GLU A 51 -2.92 -4.18 12.70
CA GLU A 51 -3.91 -3.67 11.76
C GLU A 51 -3.81 -4.59 10.55
N ASP A 52 -4.87 -5.35 10.31
CA ASP A 52 -4.99 -6.26 9.18
C ASP A 52 -5.12 -5.42 7.89
N CYS A 53 -4.02 -4.79 7.45
CA CYS A 53 -3.97 -4.13 6.15
C CYS A 53 -3.85 -5.18 5.05
N ILE A 54 -4.72 -5.08 4.05
CA ILE A 54 -4.67 -5.91 2.84
C ILE A 54 -3.41 -5.60 2.04
N PHE A 55 -3.06 -4.31 1.95
CA PHE A 55 -1.83 -3.86 1.30
C PHE A 55 -0.65 -3.82 2.28
N ASP A 56 0.47 -4.38 1.84
CA ASP A 56 1.72 -4.38 2.59
C ASP A 56 2.24 -2.95 2.79
N GLN A 57 2.36 -2.53 4.06
CA GLN A 57 2.81 -1.20 4.45
C GLN A 57 4.32 -0.97 4.27
N GLU A 58 5.12 -2.03 4.22
CA GLU A 58 6.58 -1.96 4.12
C GLU A 58 7.03 -1.63 2.69
N THR A 59 6.27 -2.08 1.69
CA THR A 59 6.53 -1.81 0.27
C THR A 59 6.04 -0.42 -0.19
N GLN A 60 5.28 0.27 0.66
CA GLN A 60 4.81 1.63 0.43
C GLN A 60 5.87 2.65 0.86
N ASN A 61 6.92 2.76 0.05
CA ASN A 61 8.06 3.63 0.27
C ASN A 61 8.33 4.49 -0.98
N ASP A 62 9.43 5.22 -0.98
CA ASP A 62 9.83 6.14 -2.04
C ASP A 62 10.71 5.52 -3.14
N ASP A 63 10.91 4.19 -3.14
CA ASP A 63 11.79 3.51 -4.11
C ASP A 63 11.39 3.77 -5.56
N PHE A 64 10.08 3.89 -5.83
CA PHE A 64 9.55 4.19 -7.16
C PHE A 64 9.93 5.58 -7.70
N LEU A 65 10.38 6.48 -6.83
CA LEU A 65 10.86 7.82 -7.22
C LEU A 65 12.37 7.85 -7.44
N LYS A 66 13.10 6.83 -6.95
CA LYS A 66 14.55 6.77 -7.06
C LYS A 66 14.95 6.58 -8.52
N GLY A 67 15.81 7.47 -9.00
CA GLY A 67 16.29 7.44 -10.39
C GLY A 67 15.55 8.40 -11.33
N ILE A 68 14.43 8.99 -10.92
CA ILE A 68 13.76 10.04 -11.69
C ILE A 68 14.55 11.34 -11.54
N VAL A 69 15.25 11.74 -12.59
CA VAL A 69 16.19 12.89 -12.58
C VAL A 69 15.48 14.20 -12.28
N GLU A 70 14.22 14.32 -12.71
CA GLU A 70 13.36 15.48 -12.55
C GLU A 70 12.89 15.69 -11.11
N LEU A 71 12.89 14.64 -10.29
CA LEU A 71 12.43 14.68 -8.90
C LEU A 71 13.58 14.72 -7.89
N LYS A 72 14.81 15.02 -8.33
CA LYS A 72 15.97 15.12 -7.44
C LYS A 72 15.68 16.03 -6.23
N ASN A 73 16.19 15.63 -5.07
CA ASN A 73 16.05 16.35 -3.79
C ASN A 73 14.62 16.45 -3.24
N TYR A 74 13.74 15.50 -3.56
CA TYR A 74 12.48 15.37 -2.85
C TYR A 74 12.71 15.04 -1.36
N SER A 75 11.75 15.41 -0.53
CA SER A 75 11.70 15.01 0.89
C SER A 75 10.58 13.98 1.07
N TRP A 76 10.90 12.81 1.61
CA TRP A 76 9.92 11.77 1.92
C TRP A 76 9.46 11.84 3.37
N ASP A 77 8.14 11.92 3.57
CA ASP A 77 7.52 11.72 4.88
C ASP A 77 6.98 10.29 4.97
N LYS A 78 7.64 9.47 5.80
CA LYS A 78 7.27 8.06 6.03
C LYS A 78 5.90 7.91 6.70
N LYS A 79 5.44 8.90 7.48
CA LYS A 79 4.16 8.85 8.19
C LYS A 79 3.00 9.09 7.23
N THR A 80 3.12 10.11 6.40
CA THR A 80 2.07 10.48 5.42
C THR A 80 2.25 9.78 4.08
N LYS A 81 3.33 9.00 3.91
CA LYS A 81 3.66 8.28 2.67
C LYS A 81 3.70 9.21 1.45
N THR A 82 4.25 10.41 1.66
CA THR A 82 4.22 11.50 0.69
C THR A 82 5.62 12.04 0.44
N ALA A 83 6.00 12.15 -0.83
CA ALA A 83 7.18 12.90 -1.27
C ALA A 83 6.78 14.34 -1.60
N THR A 84 7.55 15.32 -1.13
CA THR A 84 7.35 16.74 -1.44
C THR A 84 8.51 17.25 -2.29
N ILE A 85 8.17 17.91 -3.41
CA ILE A 85 9.12 18.44 -4.39
C ILE A 85 8.78 19.91 -4.66
N ASN A 86 9.76 20.80 -4.50
CA ASN A 86 9.64 22.20 -4.87
C ASN A 86 9.98 22.37 -6.36
N ILE A 87 8.96 22.38 -7.22
CA ILE A 87 9.13 22.55 -8.67
C ILE A 87 9.60 23.97 -9.01
N SER A 88 9.04 24.95 -8.30
CA SER A 88 9.48 26.35 -8.38
C SER A 88 9.20 27.06 -7.05
N LYS A 89 9.50 28.36 -6.96
CA LYS A 89 9.22 29.17 -5.77
C LYS A 89 7.77 29.09 -5.30
N ASN A 90 6.84 28.89 -6.23
CA ASN A 90 5.40 29.01 -6.00
C ASN A 90 4.63 27.73 -6.34
N GLU A 91 5.32 26.66 -6.74
CA GLU A 91 4.71 25.42 -7.20
C GLU A 91 5.36 24.25 -6.47
N VAL A 92 4.54 23.48 -5.77
CA VAL A 92 4.94 22.28 -5.05
C VAL A 92 4.21 21.09 -5.64
N LEU A 93 4.93 19.99 -5.84
CA LEU A 93 4.38 18.68 -6.16
C LEU A 93 4.47 17.80 -4.92
N GLU A 94 3.34 17.20 -4.54
CA GLU A 94 3.25 16.15 -3.55
C GLU A 94 2.90 14.84 -4.24
N ILE A 95 3.70 13.80 -4.04
CA ILE A 95 3.45 12.46 -4.58
C ILE A 95 3.17 11.52 -3.42
N TYR A 96 1.94 11.04 -3.33
CA TYR A 96 1.51 10.06 -2.35
C TYR A 96 1.52 8.66 -2.94
N ARG A 97 1.99 7.66 -2.17
CA ARG A 97 1.85 6.25 -2.51
C ARG A 97 1.56 5.46 -1.24
N GLY A 98 0.34 4.97 -1.10
CA GLY A 98 0.01 4.07 -0.02
C GLY A 98 -1.46 3.72 0.11
N GLY A 99 -1.79 3.02 1.20
CA GLY A 99 -3.13 2.48 1.42
C GLY A 99 -3.14 1.30 2.39
N CYS A 100 -4.28 0.96 2.99
CA CYS A 100 -4.41 -0.19 3.91
C CYS A 100 -5.44 -1.19 3.38
N ASP A 101 -6.72 -0.80 3.35
CA ASP A 101 -7.79 -1.58 2.71
C ASP A 101 -7.87 -1.30 1.21
N HIS A 102 -7.62 -0.04 0.83
CA HIS A 102 -7.56 0.45 -0.55
C HIS A 102 -6.21 1.07 -0.80
N PHE A 103 -5.74 1.04 -2.05
CA PHE A 103 -4.45 1.60 -2.46
C PHE A 103 -4.65 2.84 -3.34
N ALA A 104 -3.83 3.87 -3.11
CA ALA A 104 -3.75 5.02 -3.99
C ALA A 104 -2.32 5.44 -4.32
N LEU A 105 -2.15 5.92 -5.54
CA LEU A 105 -0.97 6.62 -6.03
C LEU A 105 -1.43 7.96 -6.61
N ASN A 106 -0.96 9.08 -6.06
CA ASN A 106 -1.46 10.40 -6.40
C ASN A 106 -0.29 11.37 -6.61
N ALA A 107 -0.34 12.16 -7.68
CA ALA A 107 0.47 13.36 -7.86
C ALA A 107 -0.41 14.61 -7.76
N LYS A 108 -0.16 15.43 -6.74
CA LYS A 108 -0.91 16.64 -6.42
C LYS A 108 -0.01 17.87 -6.47
N PHE A 109 -0.42 18.85 -7.26
CA PHE A 109 0.19 20.16 -7.31
C PHE A 109 -0.50 21.12 -6.35
N ILE A 110 0.31 21.94 -5.69
CA ILE A 110 -0.11 23.10 -4.91
C ILE A 110 0.43 24.33 -5.63
N VAL A 111 -0.46 25.22 -6.06
CA VAL A 111 -0.14 26.37 -6.91
C VAL A 111 -0.77 27.66 -6.37
N PRO A 112 -0.28 28.85 -6.79
CA PRO A 112 -0.86 30.11 -6.35
C PRO A 112 -2.33 30.22 -6.70
N LYS A 113 -3.07 30.99 -5.90
CA LYS A 113 -4.50 31.22 -6.11
C LYS A 113 -4.85 31.78 -7.50
N SER A 114 -3.91 32.48 -8.13
CA SER A 114 -4.06 33.03 -9.48
C SER A 114 -4.09 31.97 -10.58
N ILE A 115 -3.63 30.75 -10.32
CA ILE A 115 -3.66 29.64 -11.29
C ILE A 115 -5.01 28.95 -11.15
N THR A 116 -5.94 29.23 -12.06
CA THR A 116 -7.30 28.68 -12.04
C THR A 116 -7.52 27.72 -13.20
N PHE A 117 -8.37 26.70 -13.00
CA PHE A 117 -8.67 25.75 -14.09
C PHE A 117 -9.22 26.46 -15.34
N LYS A 118 -10.14 27.41 -15.16
CA LYS A 118 -10.76 28.14 -16.27
C LYS A 118 -9.75 28.94 -17.11
N GLN A 119 -8.76 29.57 -16.48
CA GLN A 119 -7.79 30.43 -17.17
C GLN A 119 -6.51 29.69 -17.57
N ASN A 120 -6.19 28.57 -16.90
CA ASN A 120 -4.92 27.88 -17.01
C ASN A 120 -5.09 26.39 -17.35
N LYS A 121 -6.20 26.01 -18.00
CA LYS A 121 -6.52 24.63 -18.36
C LYS A 121 -5.34 23.91 -19.01
N ASP A 122 -4.74 24.49 -20.04
CA ASP A 122 -3.64 23.84 -20.80
C ASP A 122 -2.39 23.64 -19.95
N TYR A 123 -2.06 24.62 -19.10
CA TYR A 123 -0.96 24.48 -18.13
C TYR A 123 -1.25 23.37 -17.12
N ILE A 124 -2.46 23.32 -16.57
CA ILE A 124 -2.85 22.30 -15.59
C ILE A 124 -2.82 20.90 -16.23
N LEU A 125 -3.43 20.73 -17.40
CA LEU A 125 -3.44 19.44 -18.10
C LEU A 125 -2.03 19.00 -18.52
N SER A 126 -1.17 19.92 -18.96
CA SER A 126 0.23 19.58 -19.28
C SER A 126 1.03 19.19 -18.03
N ARG A 127 0.78 19.80 -16.87
CA ARG A 127 1.38 19.39 -15.60
C ARG A 127 0.93 18.01 -15.15
N ILE A 128 -0.34 17.67 -15.37
CA ILE A 128 -0.85 16.33 -15.13
C ILE A 128 -0.18 15.31 -16.04
N LEU A 129 -0.10 15.57 -17.35
CA LEU A 129 0.60 14.69 -18.27
C LEU A 129 2.05 14.47 -17.86
N TRP A 130 2.73 15.57 -17.49
CA TRP A 130 4.10 15.49 -17.01
C TRP A 130 4.20 14.62 -15.74
N ALA A 131 3.36 14.83 -14.73
CA ALA A 131 3.38 14.02 -13.52
C ALA A 131 3.02 12.55 -13.79
N SER A 132 1.99 12.29 -14.59
CA SER A 132 1.58 10.95 -14.99
C SER A 132 2.71 10.17 -15.65
N LYS A 133 3.50 10.82 -16.52
CA LYS A 133 4.67 10.22 -17.16
C LYS A 133 5.74 9.80 -16.16
N LEU A 134 5.85 10.51 -15.04
CA LEU A 134 6.86 10.21 -14.01
C LEU A 134 6.44 9.05 -13.12
N ILE A 135 5.17 8.95 -12.75
CA ILE A 135 4.72 8.06 -11.67
C ILE A 135 3.98 6.80 -12.14
N PHE A 136 3.40 6.81 -13.34
CA PHE A 136 2.68 5.66 -13.89
C PHE A 136 3.55 4.89 -14.87
N ASN A 137 3.19 3.63 -15.12
CA ASN A 137 3.85 2.85 -16.15
C ASN A 137 3.55 3.41 -17.55
N GLU A 138 4.32 2.99 -18.55
CA GLU A 138 4.23 3.53 -19.90
C GLU A 138 2.85 3.31 -20.54
N SER A 139 2.22 2.15 -20.32
CA SER A 139 0.89 1.86 -20.84
C SER A 139 -0.17 2.79 -20.26
N ASP A 140 -0.20 2.94 -18.95
CA ASP A 140 -1.17 3.78 -18.26
C ASP A 140 -1.00 5.26 -18.65
N PHE A 141 0.25 5.72 -18.70
CA PHE A 141 0.57 7.07 -19.18
C PHE A 141 0.04 7.32 -20.60
N LYS A 142 0.26 6.39 -21.55
CA LYS A 142 -0.22 6.55 -22.93
C LYS A 142 -1.74 6.69 -23.00
N ILE A 143 -2.49 5.92 -22.21
CA ILE A 143 -3.95 6.01 -22.23
C ILE A 143 -4.42 7.35 -21.63
N ILE A 144 -3.79 7.83 -20.56
CA ILE A 144 -4.06 9.18 -20.01
C ILE A 144 -3.72 10.26 -21.04
N GLU A 145 -2.57 10.15 -21.70
CA GLU A 145 -2.09 11.08 -22.73
C GLU A 145 -3.06 11.17 -23.91
N GLU A 146 -3.44 10.04 -24.48
CA GLU A 146 -4.42 9.99 -25.56
C GLU A 146 -5.76 10.57 -25.13
N SER A 147 -6.20 10.29 -23.90
CA SER A 147 -7.48 10.78 -23.39
C SER A 147 -7.48 12.30 -23.27
N ILE A 148 -6.39 12.91 -22.81
CA ILE A 148 -6.24 14.37 -22.72
C ILE A 148 -6.10 14.99 -24.12
N LEU A 149 -5.23 14.47 -24.98
CA LEU A 149 -4.96 15.02 -26.31
C LEU A 149 -6.18 14.95 -27.23
N GLN A 150 -6.99 13.90 -27.12
CA GLN A 150 -8.19 13.72 -27.93
C GLN A 150 -9.44 14.34 -27.29
N ASN A 151 -9.31 15.04 -26.15
CA ASN A 151 -10.43 15.54 -25.35
C ASN A 151 -11.47 14.44 -25.02
N LYS A 152 -11.02 13.20 -24.80
CA LYS A 152 -11.85 12.07 -24.36
C LYS A 152 -12.03 12.11 -22.85
N PHE A 153 -12.63 13.19 -22.38
CA PHE A 153 -12.98 13.38 -20.98
C PHE A 153 -14.22 14.26 -20.88
N SER A 154 -14.99 14.09 -19.81
CA SER A 154 -16.03 15.04 -19.39
C SER A 154 -15.59 15.78 -18.14
N ILE A 155 -16.06 17.02 -18.00
CA ILE A 155 -15.80 17.84 -16.83
C ILE A 155 -17.09 17.88 -16.01
N ASP A 156 -17.04 17.41 -14.78
CA ASP A 156 -18.06 17.70 -13.79
C ASP A 156 -17.66 18.97 -13.03
N ASN A 157 -18.49 20.00 -13.20
CA ASN A 157 -18.34 21.31 -12.60
C ASN A 157 -19.57 21.69 -11.76
N SER A 158 -20.28 20.69 -11.23
CA SER A 158 -21.41 20.88 -10.33
C SER A 158 -21.05 21.75 -9.12
N ILE A 159 -19.79 21.71 -8.68
CA ILE A 159 -19.21 22.61 -7.70
C ILE A 159 -18.11 23.43 -8.39
N PRO A 160 -18.24 24.76 -8.55
CA PRO A 160 -17.23 25.58 -9.23
C PRO A 160 -15.84 25.50 -8.60
N GLU A 161 -15.79 25.29 -7.28
CA GLU A 161 -14.56 25.17 -6.52
C GLU A 161 -13.92 23.78 -6.60
N ASP A 162 -14.65 22.76 -7.08
CA ASP A 162 -14.23 21.36 -7.10
C ASP A 162 -14.59 20.72 -8.45
N ILE A 163 -13.61 20.71 -9.34
CA ILE A 163 -13.77 20.25 -10.71
C ILE A 163 -13.21 18.84 -10.83
N HIS A 164 -14.03 17.94 -11.34
CA HIS A 164 -13.66 16.56 -11.60
C HIS A 164 -13.55 16.34 -13.10
N LEU A 165 -12.48 15.67 -13.53
CA LEU A 165 -12.32 15.23 -14.91
C LEU A 165 -12.46 13.71 -14.96
N ASN A 166 -13.51 13.29 -15.67
CA ASN A 166 -13.83 11.89 -15.89
C ASN A 166 -13.34 11.50 -17.28
N PHE A 167 -12.36 10.60 -17.36
CA PHE A 167 -11.90 10.09 -18.65
C PHE A 167 -12.98 9.22 -19.30
N LEU A 168 -13.17 9.34 -20.62
CA LEU A 168 -14.18 8.56 -21.36
C LEU A 168 -13.60 7.26 -21.93
N ASN A 169 -12.57 6.72 -21.27
CA ASN A 169 -11.92 5.46 -21.60
C ASN A 169 -12.05 4.55 -20.39
N ASN A 170 -12.69 3.37 -20.53
CA ASN A 170 -12.98 2.47 -19.42
C ASN A 170 -11.74 2.03 -18.63
N ASP A 171 -10.60 1.84 -19.29
CA ASP A 171 -9.37 1.39 -18.63
C ASP A 171 -8.84 2.46 -17.65
N VAL A 172 -9.11 3.72 -17.97
CA VAL A 172 -8.69 4.87 -17.16
C VAL A 172 -9.80 5.34 -16.21
N TYR A 173 -11.05 5.40 -16.67
CA TYR A 173 -12.19 5.90 -15.92
C TYR A 173 -12.39 5.20 -14.58
N ASN A 174 -12.17 3.89 -14.54
CA ASN A 174 -12.41 3.09 -13.34
C ASN A 174 -11.34 3.26 -12.27
N ASN A 175 -10.13 3.66 -12.67
CA ASN A 175 -8.96 3.62 -11.78
C ASN A 175 -8.28 4.96 -11.62
N TYR A 176 -8.50 5.91 -12.53
CA TYR A 176 -7.81 7.20 -12.56
C TYR A 176 -8.77 8.37 -12.57
N THR A 177 -8.53 9.33 -11.67
CA THR A 177 -9.35 10.53 -11.54
C THR A 177 -8.49 11.76 -11.46
N PHE A 178 -8.86 12.79 -12.23
CA PHE A 178 -8.30 14.12 -12.08
C PHE A 178 -9.21 15.00 -11.22
N PHE A 179 -8.59 15.75 -10.33
CA PHE A 179 -9.26 16.71 -9.45
C PHE A 179 -8.61 18.08 -9.58
N TYR A 180 -9.42 19.13 -9.56
CA TYR A 180 -8.98 20.49 -9.29
C TYR A 180 -9.82 21.06 -8.15
N ASN A 181 -9.16 21.64 -7.15
CA ASN A 181 -9.81 22.21 -5.99
C ASN A 181 -9.32 23.64 -5.71
N SER A 182 -10.26 24.53 -5.45
CA SER A 182 -10.02 25.94 -5.15
C SER A 182 -10.73 26.42 -3.89
N SER A 183 -11.13 25.51 -2.99
CA SER A 183 -11.77 25.88 -1.73
C SER A 183 -10.81 26.55 -0.74
N ASN A 184 -9.50 26.30 -0.87
CA ASN A 184 -8.49 26.94 -0.01
C ASN A 184 -8.32 28.44 -0.35
N LYS A 185 -8.23 29.29 0.67
CA LYS A 185 -8.09 30.75 0.51
C LYS A 185 -6.72 31.22 -0.01
N LYS A 186 -5.67 30.41 0.16
CA LYS A 186 -4.28 30.79 -0.13
C LYS A 186 -3.74 30.22 -1.44
N TYR A 187 -4.20 29.03 -1.82
CA TYR A 187 -3.69 28.29 -2.98
C TYR A 187 -4.83 27.52 -3.65
N ASN A 188 -4.55 27.02 -4.86
CA ASN A 188 -5.36 25.99 -5.52
C ASN A 188 -4.57 24.70 -5.58
N THR A 189 -5.26 23.58 -5.76
CA THR A 189 -4.63 22.29 -6.00
C THR A 189 -5.21 21.63 -7.23
N PHE A 190 -4.40 20.82 -7.89
CA PHE A 190 -4.89 19.87 -8.89
C PHE A 190 -4.08 18.59 -8.83
N SER A 191 -4.69 17.46 -9.17
CA SER A 191 -4.05 16.15 -9.02
C SER A 191 -4.56 15.14 -10.02
N ILE A 192 -3.74 14.12 -10.26
CA ILE A 192 -4.13 12.85 -10.89
C ILE A 192 -3.91 11.75 -9.85
N GLN A 193 -4.92 10.90 -9.67
CA GLN A 193 -4.90 9.82 -8.71
C GLN A 193 -5.24 8.51 -9.40
N TYR A 194 -4.42 7.49 -9.18
CA TYR A 194 -4.79 6.09 -9.34
C TYR A 194 -5.36 5.58 -8.01
N TYR A 195 -6.46 4.84 -8.06
CA TYR A 195 -7.12 4.25 -6.90
C TYR A 195 -7.52 2.81 -7.21
N LEU A 196 -7.27 1.92 -6.25
CA LEU A 196 -7.59 0.50 -6.31
C LEU A 196 -8.29 0.11 -5.01
N ASP A 197 -9.53 -0.35 -5.14
CA ASP A 197 -10.34 -0.86 -4.03
C ASP A 197 -9.90 -2.25 -3.57
#